data_AF-A0A1I7ZKD1-F1
#
_entry.id   AF-A0A1I7ZKD1-F1
#
_cell.length_a   1.000
_cell.length_b   1.000
_cell.length_c   1.000
_cell.angle_alpha   90.00
_cell.angle_beta   90.00
_cell.angle_gamma   90.00
#
_symmetry.space_group_name_H-M   'P 1'
#
loop_
_entity.id
_entity.type
_entity.pdbx_description
1 polymer ?
#
loop_
_entity_poly.entity_id
_entity_poly.type
_entity_poly.pdbx_seq_one_letter_code
_entity_poly.pdbx_strand_id
1 'polypeptide(L)' 'MFLQTEIGLYLALGFTAVLVNVPVITVVFLTAQLRFQKEFVIIAGLCLVDAVNGLVFLLIGVYRWKVVSTWN' A
#
# COMPACT_ATOMS: atom_id res chain seq x y z
N MET A 1 9.43 -22.35 7.82
CA MET A 1 10.38 -21.27 7.40
C MET A 1 9.80 -20.43 6.26
N PHE A 2 9.40 -21.02 5.13
CA PHE A 2 8.79 -20.28 4.00
C PHE A 2 7.57 -19.41 4.37
N LEU A 3 6.63 -19.93 5.17
CA LEU A 3 5.41 -19.22 5.53
C LEU A 3 5.65 -17.91 6.30
N GLN A 4 6.64 -17.88 7.21
CA GLN A 4 6.97 -16.66 7.95
C GLN A 4 7.61 -15.61 7.05
N THR A 5 8.46 -16.03 6.11
CA THR A 5 9.05 -15.15 5.10
C THR A 5 7.97 -14.54 4.20
N GLU A 6 6.98 -15.35 3.78
CA GLU A 6 5.84 -14.84 3.00
C GLU A 6 5.04 -13.80 3.78
N ILE A 7 4.71 -14.06 5.04
CA ILE A 7 3.99 -13.08 5.87
C ILE A 7 4.80 -11.79 6.04
N GLY A 8 6.10 -11.90 6.28
CA GLY A 8 7.01 -10.75 6.32
C GLY A 8 7.01 -9.95 5.02
N LEU A 9 7.02 -10.62 3.87
CA LEU A 9 6.93 -10.01 2.54
C LEU A 9 5.62 -9.26 2.33
N TYR A 10 4.47 -9.87 2.66
CA TYR A 10 3.16 -9.20 2.56
C TYR A 10 3.11 -7.92 3.41
N LEU A 11 3.63 -7.99 4.64
CA LEU A 11 3.67 -6.83 5.53
C LEU A 11 4.61 -5.73 5.03
N ALA A 12 5.83 -6.09 4.63
CA ALA A 12 6.82 -5.14 4.16
C ALA A 12 6.38 -4.45 2.86
N LEU A 13 5.94 -5.23 1.85
CA LEU A 13 5.48 -4.71 0.57
C LEU A 13 4.20 -3.89 0.71
N GLY A 14 3.27 -4.34 1.56
CA GLY A 14 2.05 -3.60 1.84
C GLY A 14 2.34 -2.25 2.50
N PHE A 15 3.24 -2.22 3.48
CA PHE A 15 3.64 -1.00 4.17
C PHE A 15 4.36 -0.02 3.23
N THR A 16 5.33 -0.48 2.45
CA THR A 16 6.06 0.39 1.52
C THR A 16 5.15 0.95 0.43
N ALA A 17 4.23 0.14 -0.10
CA ALA A 17 3.24 0.61 -1.07
C ALA A 17 2.37 1.74 -0.52
N VAL A 18 1.86 1.63 0.71
CA VAL A 18 1.07 2.71 1.32
C VAL A 18 1.95 3.94 1.61
N LEU A 19 3.13 3.72 2.18
CA LEU A 19 4.03 4.79 2.62
C LEU A 19 4.55 5.64 1.45
N VAL A 20 4.78 5.03 0.28
CA VAL A 20 5.24 5.75 -0.91
C VAL A 20 4.09 6.43 -1.65
N ASN A 21 2.95 5.75 -1.80
CA ASN A 21 1.87 6.25 -2.65
C ASN A 21 1.01 7.32 -1.98
N VAL A 22 0.75 7.24 -0.68
CA VAL A 22 -0.10 8.22 0.04
C VAL A 22 0.48 9.64 -0.01
N PRO A 23 1.79 9.88 0.20
CA PRO A 23 2.40 11.20 0.03
C PRO A 23 2.25 11.75 -1.39
N VAL A 24 2.42 10.93 -2.42
CA VAL A 24 2.29 11.36 -3.82
C VAL A 24 0.87 11.84 -4.10
N ILE A 25 -0.14 11.07 -3.69
CA ILE A 25 -1.55 11.45 -3.78
C ILE A 25 -1.76 12.80 -3.07
N THR A 26 -1.26 12.92 -1.84
CA THR A 26 -1.43 14.12 -1.01
C THR A 26 -0.82 15.36 -1.69
N VAL A 27 0.39 15.26 -2.23
CA VAL A 27 1.08 16.37 -2.91
C VAL A 27 0.32 16.81 -4.16
N VAL A 28 -0.15 15.86 -4.98
CA VAL A 28 -0.90 16.16 -6.21
C VAL A 28 -2.22 16.89 -5.90
N PHE A 29 -2.95 16.45 -4.87
CA PHE A 29 -4.24 17.07 -4.53
C PHE A 29 -4.10 18.41 -3.77
N LEU A 30 -3.07 18.57 -2.94
CA LEU A 30 -2.83 19.82 -2.21
C LEU A 30 -2.26 20.93 -3.10
N THR A 31 -1.58 20.56 -4.19
CA THR A 31 -0.96 21.57 -5.06
C THR A 31 -1.88 21.91 -6.22
N ALA A 32 -2.41 23.13 -6.20
CA ALA A 32 -3.40 23.60 -7.18
C ALA A 32 -2.90 23.50 -8.63
N GLN A 33 -1.61 23.72 -8.90
CA GLN A 33 -1.05 23.62 -10.25
C GLN A 33 -1.02 22.19 -10.78
N LEU A 34 -0.76 21.20 -9.92
CA LEU A 34 -0.62 19.79 -10.28
C LEU A 34 -1.97 19.14 -10.58
N ARG A 35 -3.02 19.43 -9.81
CA ARG A 35 -4.35 18.83 -10.01
C ARG A 35 -5.08 19.24 -11.30
N PHE A 36 -4.66 20.30 -11.99
CA PHE A 36 -5.23 20.69 -13.28
C PHE A 36 -4.55 20.03 -14.48
N GLN A 37 -3.38 19.43 -14.27
CA GLN A 37 -2.65 18.71 -15.29
C GLN A 37 -3.12 17.25 -15.31
N LYS A 38 -3.69 16.81 -16.44
CA LYS A 38 -4.27 15.46 -16.58
C LYS A 38 -3.29 14.34 -16.26
N GLU A 39 -2.02 14.52 -16.61
CA GLU A 39 -0.96 13.55 -16.38
C GLU A 39 -0.77 13.25 -14.89
N PHE A 40 -0.73 14.29 -14.05
CA PHE A 40 -0.56 14.13 -12.60
C PHE A 40 -1.80 13.54 -11.93
N VAL A 41 -2.99 13.82 -12.45
CA VAL A 41 -4.24 13.20 -11.96
C VAL A 41 -4.25 11.70 -12.26
N ILE A 42 -3.75 11.27 -13.44
CA ILE A 42 -3.61 9.84 -13.77
C ILE A 42 -2.60 9.18 -12.82
N ILE A 43 -1.45 9.81 -12.58
CA ILE A 43 -0.43 9.31 -11.64
C ILE A 43 -1.03 9.17 -10.22
N ALA A 44 -1.76 10.17 -9.74
CA ALA A 44 -2.42 10.10 -8.44
C ALA A 44 -3.46 8.97 -8.39
N GLY A 45 -4.18 8.72 -9.49
CA GLY A 45 -5.09 7.58 -9.61
C GLY A 45 -4.38 6.23 -9.52
N LEU A 46 -3.23 6.07 -10.18
CA LEU A 46 -2.40 4.86 -10.07
C LEU A 46 -1.89 4.66 -8.65
N CYS A 47 -1.35 5.72 -8.04
CA CYS A 47 -0.91 5.68 -6.64
C CYS A 47 -2.06 5.33 -5.68
N LEU A 48 -3.29 5.79 -5.95
CA LEU A 48 -4.45 5.41 -5.15
C LEU A 48 -4.70 3.91 -5.21
N VAL A 49 -4.68 3.31 -6.40
CA VAL A 49 -4.85 1.85 -6.57
C VAL A 49 -3.73 1.09 -5.85
N ASP A 50 -2.48 1.54 -5.96
CA ASP A 50 -1.35 0.91 -5.30
C ASP A 50 -1.41 1.04 -3.78
N ALA A 51 -1.88 2.17 -3.23
CA ALA A 51 -2.10 2.34 -1.80
C ALA A 51 -3.20 1.38 -1.29
N VAL A 52 -4.29 1.22 -2.04
CA VAL A 52 -5.36 0.27 -1.70
C VAL A 52 -4.83 -1.17 -1.75
N ASN A 53 -4.07 -1.54 -2.78
CA ASN A 53 -3.44 -2.86 -2.87
C ASN A 53 -2.46 -3.11 -1.71
N GLY A 54 -1.65 -2.10 -1.36
CA GLY A 54 -0.74 -2.18 -0.22
C GLY A 54 -1.47 -2.41 1.10
N LEU A 55 -2.62 -1.75 1.29
CA LEU A 55 -3.48 -1.94 2.46
C LEU A 55 -4.07 -3.35 2.50
N VAL A 56 -4.50 -3.90 1.35
CA VAL A 56 -4.96 -5.30 1.26
C VAL A 56 -3.83 -6.27 1.61
N PHE A 57 -2.61 -6.05 1.14
CA PHE A 57 -1.45 -6.88 1.49
C PHE A 57 -1.14 -6.84 2.99
N LEU A 58 -1.23 -5.67 3.63
CA LEU A 58 -1.10 -5.55 5.08
C LEU A 58 -2.17 -6.37 5.81
N LEU A 59 -3.44 -6.25 5.40
CA LEU A 59 -4.54 -6.99 6.02
C LEU A 59 -4.37 -8.51 5.87
N ILE A 60 -3.97 -8.98 4.68
CA ILE A 60 -3.69 -10.39 4.45
C ILE A 60 -2.50 -10.87 5.30
N GLY A 61 -1.43 -10.07 5.39
CA GLY A 61 -0.28 -10.37 6.23
C GLY A 61 -0.65 -10.50 7.71
N VAL A 62 -1.41 -9.54 8.25
CA VAL A 62 -1.90 -9.57 9.64
C VAL A 62 -2.84 -10.75 9.87
N TYR A 63 -3.76 -11.03 8.94
CA TYR A 63 -4.65 -12.19 9.03
C TYR A 63 -3.87 -13.50 9.10
N ARG A 64 -2.91 -13.70 8.18
CA ARG A 64 -2.06 -14.90 8.15
C ARG A 64 -1.22 -15.01 9.41
N TRP A 65 -0.66 -13.91 9.91
CA TRP A 65 0.07 -13.89 11.17
C TRP A 65 -0.80 -14.36 12.34
N LYS A 66 -2.02 -13.82 12.45
CA LYS A 66 -2.97 -14.17 13.51
C LYS A 66 -3.37 -15.64 13.46
N VAL A 67 -3.65 -16.16 12.26
CA VAL A 67 -3.97 -17.57 12.07
C VAL A 67 -2.80 -18.43 12.56
N VAL A 68 -1.58 -18.20 12.06
CA VAL A 68 -0.40 -18.97 12.48
C VAL A 68 -0.17 -18.90 13.99
N SER A 69 -0.32 -17.73 14.59
CA SER A 69 -0.18 -17.53 16.05
C SER A 69 -1.25 -18.25 16.88
N THR A 70 -2.40 -18.62 16.30
CA THR A 70 -3.46 -19.33 17.02
C THR A 70 -3.24 -20.85 17.01
N TRP A 71 -2.49 -21.36 16.04
CA TRP A 71 -2.19 -22.80 15.88
C TRP A 71 -0.84 -23.23 16.49
N ASN A 72 -0.05 -22.27 16.99
CA ASN A 72 1.23 -22.48 17.67
C ASN A 72 1.06 -22.33 19.17
#